data_AF-A0A640VST3-F1
#
_entry.id   AF-A0A640VST3-F1
#
_cell.length_a   1.000
_cell.length_b   1.000
_cell.length_c   1.000
_cell.angle_alpha   90.00
_cell.angle_beta   90.00
_cell.angle_gamma   90.00
#
_symmetry.space_group_name_H-M   'P 1'
#
loop_
_entity.id
_entity.type
_entity.pdbx_description
1 polymer ?
#
loop_
_entity_poly.entity_id
_entity_poly.type
_entity_poly.pdbx_seq_one_letter_code
_entity_poly.pdbx_strand_id
1 'polypeptide(L)' 'MPNPRSPSMPTKRQIEEAYKIARDLCPGVRIKGVGPDGVVFEYPEKGDEADEWAGKPFSGDAA' A
#
# COMPACT_ATOMS: atom_id res chain seq x y z
N MET A 1 28.11 -18.70 2.64
CA MET A 1 27.37 -17.56 2.06
C MET A 1 26.66 -16.85 3.20
N PRO A 2 26.78 -15.53 3.39
CA PRO A 2 26.00 -14.84 4.41
C PRO A 2 24.53 -14.81 3.98
N ASN A 3 23.64 -15.36 4.82
CA ASN A 3 22.19 -15.19 4.64
C ASN A 3 21.89 -13.70 4.52
N PRO A 4 21.06 -13.25 3.55
CA PRO A 4 20.51 -11.90 3.63
C PRO A 4 19.77 -11.83 4.96
N ARG A 5 20.25 -10.97 5.86
CA ARG A 5 19.62 -10.71 7.16
C ARG A 5 18.14 -10.48 6.86
N SER A 6 17.27 -11.36 7.35
CA SER A 6 15.83 -11.14 7.29
C SER A 6 15.59 -9.68 7.67
N PRO A 7 14.89 -8.90 6.83
CA PRO A 7 14.74 -7.48 7.09
C PRO A 7 14.22 -7.31 8.51
N SER A 8 14.95 -6.53 9.30
CA SER A 8 14.58 -6.30 10.70
C SER A 8 13.20 -5.67 10.72
N MET A 9 12.33 -6.19 11.58
CA MET A 9 10.99 -5.63 11.81
C MET A 9 11.04 -4.10 11.81
N PRO A 10 10.11 -3.42 11.12
CA PRO A 10 10.09 -1.97 11.10
C PRO A 10 9.98 -1.43 12.52
N THR A 11 10.74 -0.38 12.80
CA THR A 11 10.75 0.26 14.11
C THR A 11 9.45 1.00 14.36
N LYS A 12 9.09 1.20 15.62
CA LYS A 12 7.88 1.96 16.02
C LYS A 12 7.77 3.31 15.29
N ARG A 13 8.88 4.04 15.18
CA ARG A 13 8.93 5.33 14.50
C ARG A 13 8.57 5.23 13.02
N GLN A 14 9.08 4.21 12.31
CA GLN A 14 8.77 4.00 10.90
C GLN A 14 7.29 3.66 10.70
N ILE A 15 6.71 2.87 11.61
CA ILE A 15 5.29 2.52 11.57
C ILE A 15 4.43 3.79 11.76
N GLU A 16 4.78 4.65 12.71
CA GLU A 16 4.06 5.90 12.99
C GLU A 16 4.17 6.90 11.83
N GLU A 17 5.35 7.08 11.25
CA GLU A 17 5.56 7.94 10.08
C GLU A 17 4.75 7.45 8.87
N ALA A 18 4.81 6.16 8.57
CA ALA A 18 4.04 5.56 7.48
C ALA A 18 2.53 5.69 7.71
N TYR A 19 2.05 5.45 8.93
CA TYR A 19 0.64 5.59 9.28
C TYR A 19 0.16 7.03 9.15
N LYS A 20 0.98 8.02 9.54
CA LYS A 20 0.65 9.44 9.39
C LYS A 20 0.42 9.80 7.93
N ILE A 21 1.36 9.43 7.05
CA ILE A 21 1.26 9.68 5.60
C ILE A 21 0.02 8.98 5.02
N ALA A 22 -0.18 7.71 5.38
CA ALA A 22 -1.33 6.94 4.90
C ALA A 22 -2.66 7.57 5.33
N ARG A 23 -2.71 8.12 6.55
CA ARG A 23 -3.91 8.79 7.09
C ARG A 23 -4.16 10.14 6.44
N ASP A 24 -3.12 10.89 6.11
CA ASP A 24 -3.24 12.15 5.37
C ASP A 24 -3.82 11.92 3.96
N LEU A 25 -3.49 10.78 3.33
CA LEU A 25 -4.05 10.38 2.03
C LEU A 25 -5.45 9.78 2.14
N CYS A 26 -5.69 8.94 3.14
CA CYS A 26 -6.97 8.28 3.40
C CYS A 26 -7.28 8.33 4.90
N PRO A 27 -8.18 9.22 5.35
CA PRO A 27 -8.51 9.37 6.77
C PRO A 27 -9.05 8.09 7.42
N GLY A 28 -9.52 7.13 6.62
CA GLY A 28 -10.06 5.85 7.06
C GLY A 28 -9.03 4.71 7.17
N VAL A 29 -7.78 4.92 6.75
CA VAL A 29 -6.77 3.85 6.69
C VAL A 29 -6.54 3.16 8.04
N ARG A 30 -6.33 1.85 8.00
CA ARG A 30 -6.03 1.00 9.16
C ARG A 30 -4.78 0.19 8.89
N ILE A 31 -4.04 -0.18 9.94
CA ILE A 31 -2.92 -1.12 9.79
C ILE A 31 -3.48 -2.53 9.86
N LYS A 32 -3.30 -3.30 8.77
CA LYS A 32 -3.70 -4.71 8.66
C LYS A 32 -2.65 -5.65 9.26
N GLY A 33 -1.37 -5.30 9.14
CA GLY A 33 -0.29 -6.13 9.65
C GLY A 33 1.07 -5.44 9.60
N VAL A 34 1.99 -5.90 10.44
CA VAL A 34 3.39 -5.47 10.45
C VAL A 34 4.25 -6.71 10.40
N GLY A 35 5.15 -6.76 9.41
CA GLY A 35 6.01 -7.90 9.17
C GLY A 35 7.40 -7.49 8.70
N PRO A 36 8.27 -8.47 8.42
CA PRO A 36 9.61 -8.23 7.87
C PRO A 36 9.56 -7.47 6.54
N ASP A 37 8.48 -7.63 5.77
CA ASP A 37 8.26 -6.92 4.51
C ASP A 37 7.78 -5.46 4.68
N GLY A 38 7.43 -5.04 5.91
CA GLY A 38 6.98 -3.68 6.22
C GLY A 38 5.60 -3.62 6.89
N VAL A 39 4.90 -2.50 6.69
CA VAL A 39 3.56 -2.24 7.24
C VAL A 39 2.52 -2.36 6.14
N VAL A 40 1.54 -3.23 6.34
CA VAL A 40 0.41 -3.43 5.43
C VAL A 40 -0.75 -2.58 5.92
N PHE A 41 -1.28 -1.75 5.03
CA PHE A 41 -2.44 -0.90 5.29
C PHE A 41 -3.69 -1.46 4.61
N GLU A 42 -4.80 -1.42 5.34
CA GLU A 42 -6.13 -1.62 4.82
C GLU A 42 -6.79 -0.26 4.65
N TYR A 43 -7.16 0.05 3.42
CA TYR A 43 -7.89 1.26 3.10
C TYR A 43 -9.36 0.86 3.01
N PRO A 44 -10.23 1.34 3.92
CA PRO A 44 -11.66 1.09 3.78
C PRO A 44 -12.08 1.71 2.46
N GLU A 45 -12.69 0.90 1.59
CA GLU A 45 -13.03 1.28 0.23
C GLU A 45 -13.64 2.68 0.22
N LYS A 46 -12.90 3.62 -0.36
CA LYS A 46 -13.52 4.75 -1.02
C LYS A 46 -14.23 4.07 -2.19
N GLY A 47 -15.50 3.73 -1.95
CA GLY A 47 -16.28 2.77 -2.75
C GLY A 47 -16.01 2.96 -4.23
N ASP A 48 -15.74 1.86 -4.93
CA ASP A 48 -15.67 1.79 -6.38
C ASP A 48 -15.12 3.10 -6.99
N GLU A 49 -13.84 3.41 -6.81
CA GLU A 49 -13.17 4.15 -7.88
C GLU A 49 -13.18 3.19 -9.06
N ALA A 50 -14.33 3.20 -9.76
CA ALA A 50 -14.58 2.53 -11.00
C ALA A 50 -13.36 2.84 -11.85
N ASP A 51 -12.53 1.81 -11.99
CA ASP A 51 -11.32 1.78 -12.75
C ASP A 51 -11.59 2.55 -14.04
N GLU A 52 -11.11 3.81 -14.12
CA GLU A 52 -11.43 4.70 -15.24
C GLU A 52 -10.90 4.12 -16.56
N TRP A 53 -10.16 3.02 -16.49
CA TRP A 53 -9.59 2.22 -17.55
C TRP A 53 -10.32 0.88 -17.78
N ALA A 54 -11.22 0.44 -16.89
CA ALA A 54 -12.02 -0.76 -17.11
C ALA A 54 -12.92 -0.61 -18.34
N GLY A 55 -12.56 -1.33 -19.40
CA GLY A 55 -13.31 -1.34 -20.66
C GLY A 55 -12.91 -0.27 -21.67
N LYS A 56 -11.90 0.57 -21.39
CA LYS A 56 -11.33 1.46 -22.42
C LYS A 56 -10.21 0.72 -23.17
N PRO A 57 -10.30 0.54 -24.50
CA PRO A 57 -9.18 0.00 -25.26
C PRO A 57 -7.99 0.94 -25.09
N PHE A 58 -6.82 0.37 -24.78
CA PHE A 58 -5.58 1.12 -24.75
C PHE A 58 -5.35 1.71 -26.15
N SER A 59 -5.01 2.99 -26.26
CA SER A 59 -4.90 3.73 -27.54
C SER A 59 -3.88 3.17 -28.55
N GLY A 60 -3.23 2.04 -28.26
CA GLY A 60 -2.33 1.31 -29.14
C GLY A 60 -2.91 0.03 -29.76
N ASP A 61 -4.15 -0.38 -29.43
CA ASP A 61 -4.79 -1.62 -29.92
C ASP A 61 -5.66 -1.41 -31.18
N ALA A 62 -5.45 -0.30 -31.90
CA ALA A 62 -6.04 -0.07 -33.20
C ALA A 62 -4.98 -0.25 -34.30
N ALA A 63 -4.74 -1.51 -34.69
CA ALA A 63 -4.05 -1.87 -35.93
C ALA A 63 -4.62 -3.18 -36.49
#